data_AF-A0AAN6XSJ8-F1
#
_entry.id   AF-A0AAN6XSJ8-F1
#
_cell.length_a   1.000
_cell.length_b   1.000
_cell.length_c   1.000
_cell.angle_alpha   90.00
_cell.angle_beta   90.00
_cell.angle_gamma   90.00
#
_symmetry.space_group_name_H-M   'P 1'
#
loop_
_entity.id
_entity.type
_entity.pdbx_description
1 polymer ?
#
loop_
_entity_poly.entity_id
_entity_poly.type
_entity_poly.pdbx_seq_one_letter_code
_entity_poly.pdbx_strand_id
1 'polypeptide(L)'
;MSSVAITTISRCNLTKPPAASAKITDFEHIASYTWWNKTAPTISVPGSPPLWHPPSTTPRLEPDSGTVYIDQNAARCPSSPLEPLFRAALIENVNFSLDDVDLVTDRNNIRKLLRFAQASSDDHFRIRIEIVGETTALLTRVEPKTTLAVCRLISKSRCAALRSGRWRVVPSWKGFFSATE
;
A
#
# COMPACT_ATOMS: atom_id res chain seq x y z
N MET A 1 16.80 -17.52 -8.70
CA MET A 1 15.88 -17.98 -9.75
C MET A 1 15.70 -16.86 -10.75
N SER A 2 16.03 -17.09 -12.02
CA SER A 2 15.82 -16.11 -13.09
C SER A 2 14.32 -15.93 -13.35
N SER A 3 13.87 -14.69 -13.45
CA SER A 3 12.48 -14.39 -13.83
C SER A 3 12.31 -14.71 -15.31
N VAL A 4 11.49 -15.70 -15.65
CA VAL A 4 11.13 -16.02 -17.04
C VAL A 4 9.87 -15.24 -17.41
N ALA A 5 9.95 -14.44 -18.46
CA ALA A 5 8.77 -13.77 -19.01
C ALA A 5 7.91 -14.79 -19.77
N ILE A 6 6.69 -15.03 -19.28
CA ILE A 6 5.75 -15.98 -19.90
C ILE A 6 4.98 -15.29 -21.04
N THR A 7 4.60 -14.03 -20.85
CA THR A 7 3.86 -13.25 -21.84
C THR A 7 4.15 -11.76 -21.67
N THR A 8 3.99 -11.01 -22.76
CA THR A 8 4.14 -9.55 -22.79
C THR A 8 2.87 -8.94 -23.35
N ILE A 9 2.19 -8.13 -22.54
CA ILE A 9 1.03 -7.37 -22.97
C ILE A 9 1.50 -5.96 -23.33
N SER A 10 1.53 -5.66 -24.63
CA SER A 10 1.84 -4.31 -25.10
C SER A 10 0.62 -3.40 -24.94
N ARG A 11 0.86 -2.18 -24.48
CA ARG A 11 -0.19 -1.16 -24.33
C ARG A 11 -0.85 -0.80 -25.66
N CYS A 12 -0.09 -0.80 -26.76
CA CYS A 12 -0.65 -0.52 -28.10
C CYS A 12 -1.61 -1.61 -28.59
N ASN A 13 -1.58 -2.80 -27.98
CA ASN A 13 -2.52 -3.88 -28.28
C ASN A 13 -3.82 -3.77 -27.48
N LEU A 14 -3.92 -2.83 -26.54
CA LEU A 14 -5.13 -2.60 -25.77
C LEU A 14 -6.16 -1.90 -26.65
N THR A 15 -7.23 -2.61 -26.99
CA THR A 15 -8.40 -2.00 -27.66
C THR A 15 -9.11 -1.06 -26.70
N LYS A 16 -9.54 0.11 -27.18
CA LYS A 16 -10.35 1.03 -26.38
C LYS A 16 -11.61 0.30 -25.91
N PRO A 17 -11.88 0.24 -24.59
CA PRO A 17 -13.07 -0.45 -24.11
C PRO A 17 -14.33 0.23 -24.69
N PRO A 18 -15.38 -0.54 -25.03
CA PRO A 18 -16.65 0.03 -25.45
C PRO A 18 -17.18 0.99 -24.39
N ALA A 19 -17.79 2.11 -24.81
CA ALA A 19 -18.20 3.22 -23.95
C ALA A 19 -19.17 2.84 -22.80
N ALA A 20 -19.71 1.61 -22.77
CA ALA A 20 -20.75 1.18 -21.85
C ALA A 20 -20.46 -0.10 -21.03
N SER A 21 -19.31 -0.75 -21.12
CA SER A 21 -19.27 -2.18 -20.70
C SER A 21 -18.95 -2.48 -19.23
N ALA A 22 -18.40 -1.55 -18.45
CA ALA A 22 -18.04 -1.80 -17.05
C ALA A 22 -18.99 -1.05 -16.11
N LYS A 23 -19.89 -1.78 -15.45
CA LYS A 23 -20.72 -1.27 -14.35
C LYS A 23 -20.34 -2.01 -13.07
N ILE A 24 -20.30 -1.27 -11.97
CA ILE A 24 -20.23 -1.87 -10.64
C ILE A 24 -21.66 -2.29 -10.29
N THR A 25 -21.90 -3.58 -10.16
CA THR A 25 -23.17 -4.15 -9.72
C THR A 25 -22.93 -4.97 -8.46
N ASP A 26 -24.02 -5.30 -7.75
CA ASP A 26 -24.01 -6.28 -6.65
C ASP A 26 -22.92 -6.02 -5.60
N PHE A 27 -22.76 -4.73 -5.25
CA PHE A 27 -21.77 -4.31 -4.27
C PHE A 27 -22.20 -4.77 -2.88
N GLU A 28 -21.38 -5.65 -2.29
CA GLU A 28 -21.60 -6.19 -0.95
C GLU A 28 -20.40 -5.87 -0.04
N HIS A 29 -20.71 -5.53 1.22
CA HIS A 29 -19.72 -5.43 2.26
C HIS A 29 -19.49 -6.82 2.89
N ILE A 30 -18.28 -7.36 2.72
CA ILE A 30 -17.90 -8.67 3.28
C ILE A 30 -17.36 -8.55 4.71
N ALA A 31 -16.38 -7.67 4.91
CA ALA A 31 -15.75 -7.47 6.21
C ALA A 31 -14.94 -6.17 6.28
N SER A 32 -14.62 -5.78 7.50
CA SER A 32 -13.79 -4.62 7.81
C SER A 32 -12.75 -4.93 8.88
N TYR A 33 -11.60 -4.26 8.83
CA TYR A 33 -10.61 -4.36 9.89
C TYR A 33 -9.83 -3.06 10.10
N THR A 34 -9.25 -2.91 11.28
CA THR A 34 -8.35 -1.80 11.60
C THR A 34 -7.11 -2.32 12.30
N TRP A 35 -5.96 -1.83 11.87
CA TRP A 35 -4.66 -2.17 12.43
C TRP A 35 -4.47 -1.56 13.83
N TRP A 36 -4.19 -2.40 14.82
CA TRP A 36 -3.92 -1.96 16.19
C TRP A 36 -2.41 -1.77 16.41
N ASN A 37 -1.99 -0.70 17.09
CA ASN A 37 -0.57 -0.40 17.30
C ASN A 37 0.03 -1.25 18.45
N LYS A 38 0.26 -2.54 18.19
CA LYS A 38 0.92 -3.50 19.07
C LYS A 38 2.19 -4.03 18.42
N THR A 39 3.11 -4.55 19.23
CA THR A 39 4.36 -5.21 18.77
C THR A 39 4.06 -6.41 17.88
N ALA A 40 3.07 -7.23 18.25
CA ALA A 40 2.55 -8.29 17.41
C ALA A 40 1.55 -7.71 16.39
N PRO A 41 1.60 -8.10 15.11
CA PRO A 41 0.61 -7.71 14.11
C PRO A 41 -0.80 -8.09 14.58
N THR A 42 -1.60 -7.09 14.96
CA THR A 42 -2.93 -7.27 15.54
C THR A 42 -3.93 -6.42 14.80
N ILE A 43 -5.06 -7.00 14.38
CA ILE A 43 -6.19 -6.28 13.80
C ILE A 43 -7.40 -6.36 14.75
N SER A 44 -8.23 -5.31 14.71
CA SER A 44 -9.60 -5.33 15.22
C SER A 44 -10.55 -5.71 14.09
N VAL A 45 -11.49 -6.61 14.37
CA VAL A 45 -12.55 -7.05 13.44
C VAL A 45 -13.89 -7.05 14.20
N PRO A 46 -14.94 -6.35 13.73
CA PRO A 46 -14.91 -5.42 12.61
C PRO A 46 -13.96 -4.23 12.87
N GLY A 47 -13.64 -3.50 11.81
CA GLY A 47 -12.85 -2.28 11.89
C GLY A 47 -13.56 -1.21 12.73
N SER A 48 -12.79 -0.30 13.31
CA SER A 48 -13.30 0.85 14.05
C SER A 48 -12.56 2.09 13.58
N PRO A 49 -13.01 2.72 12.48
CA PRO A 49 -12.35 3.90 11.95
C PRO A 49 -12.47 5.07 12.94
N PRO A 50 -11.49 5.99 12.99
CA PRO A 50 -11.58 7.17 13.83
C PRO A 50 -12.81 8.01 13.45
N LEU A 51 -13.62 8.37 14.44
CA LEU A 51 -14.72 9.30 14.25
C LEU A 51 -14.15 10.71 14.04
N TRP A 52 -14.61 11.36 12.98
CA TRP A 52 -14.23 12.74 12.68
C TRP A 52 -14.87 13.68 13.70
N HIS A 53 -14.02 14.34 14.49
CA HIS A 53 -14.41 15.38 15.43
C HIS A 53 -13.79 16.70 14.95
N PRO A 54 -14.52 17.48 14.14
CA PRO A 54 -13.97 18.72 13.60
C PRO A 54 -13.64 19.68 14.75
N PRO A 55 -12.46 20.33 14.72
CA PRO A 55 -12.13 21.33 15.72
C PRO A 55 -13.09 22.52 15.61
N SER A 56 -13.44 23.12 16.74
CA SER A 56 -14.32 24.30 16.80
C SER A 56 -13.69 25.57 16.22
N THR A 57 -12.37 25.57 16.08
CA THR A 57 -11.57 26.64 15.45
C THR A 57 -10.66 26.04 14.39
N THR A 58 -10.15 26.86 13.47
CA THR A 58 -9.21 26.39 12.43
C THR A 58 -7.79 26.37 12.99
N PRO A 59 -7.23 25.20 13.41
CA PRO A 59 -5.87 25.16 13.90
C PRO A 59 -4.88 25.37 12.75
N ARG A 60 -3.75 26.01 13.04
CA ARG A 60 -2.59 25.95 12.14
C ARG A 60 -1.96 24.57 12.26
N LEU A 61 -1.99 23.79 11.17
CA LEU A 61 -1.39 22.46 11.14
C LEU A 61 0.14 22.55 11.08
N GLU A 62 0.80 21.76 11.91
CA GLU A 62 2.25 21.57 11.82
C GLU A 62 2.60 20.72 10.58
N PRO A 63 3.78 20.92 9.97
CA PRO A 63 4.23 20.06 8.90
C PRO A 63 4.30 18.59 9.32
N ASP A 64 3.91 17.71 8.40
CA ASP A 64 3.95 16.27 8.60
C ASP A 64 5.35 15.81 9.05
N SER A 65 5.38 14.87 9.98
CA SER A 65 6.62 14.27 10.46
C SER A 65 6.39 12.83 10.95
N GLY A 66 7.46 12.04 10.95
CA GLY A 66 7.42 10.66 11.43
C GLY A 66 7.38 9.65 10.29
N THR A 67 6.86 8.46 10.56
CA THR A 67 6.80 7.37 9.58
C THR A 67 5.39 7.21 9.04
N VAL A 68 5.24 7.26 7.72
CA VAL A 68 3.98 7.04 7.01
C VAL A 68 4.04 5.70 6.29
N TYR A 69 2.95 4.93 6.35
CA TYR A 69 2.85 3.69 5.61
C TYR A 69 2.56 3.95 4.13
N ILE A 70 3.39 3.42 3.25
CA ILE A 70 3.07 3.26 1.83
C ILE A 70 2.11 2.08 1.68
N ASP A 71 2.42 0.98 2.35
CA ASP A 71 1.63 -0.25 2.41
C ASP A 71 1.67 -0.78 3.85
N GLN A 72 0.61 -0.51 4.60
CA GLN A 72 0.54 -0.87 6.01
C GLN A 72 0.45 -2.38 6.22
N ASN A 73 -0.20 -3.09 5.29
CA ASN A 73 -0.34 -4.54 5.35
C ASN A 73 1.00 -5.22 5.15
N ALA A 74 1.74 -4.84 4.10
CA ALA A 74 3.07 -5.37 3.84
C ALA A 74 4.10 -4.92 4.89
N ALA A 75 3.92 -3.74 5.50
CA ALA A 75 4.81 -3.30 6.59
C ALA A 75 4.64 -4.13 7.87
N ARG A 76 3.41 -4.58 8.17
CA ARG A 76 3.10 -5.29 9.41
C ARG A 76 3.11 -6.81 9.26
N CYS A 77 2.75 -7.32 8.08
CA CYS A 77 2.84 -8.74 7.73
C CYS A 77 3.53 -8.90 6.37
N PRO A 78 4.88 -8.80 6.32
CA PRO A 78 5.62 -8.80 5.05
C PRO A 78 5.58 -10.16 4.32
N SER A 79 5.47 -11.26 5.06
CA SER A 79 5.33 -12.61 4.47
C SER A 79 3.97 -12.80 3.80
N SER A 80 2.91 -12.28 4.41
CA SER A 80 1.52 -12.49 3.98
C SER A 80 0.69 -11.20 4.06
N PRO A 81 0.89 -10.22 3.16
CA PRO A 81 0.20 -8.93 3.24
C PRO A 81 -1.33 -9.01 3.11
N LEU A 82 -1.86 -10.05 2.45
CA LEU A 82 -3.30 -10.26 2.31
C LEU A 82 -3.94 -11.02 3.49
N GLU A 83 -3.14 -11.60 4.39
CA GLU A 83 -3.66 -12.38 5.52
C GLU A 83 -4.67 -11.64 6.40
N PRO A 84 -4.49 -10.34 6.74
CA PRO A 84 -5.46 -9.59 7.53
C PRO A 84 -6.84 -9.52 6.86
N LEU A 85 -6.88 -9.43 5.52
CA LEU A 85 -8.12 -9.40 4.75
C LEU A 85 -8.88 -10.72 4.90
N PHE A 86 -8.21 -11.84 4.72
CA PHE A 86 -8.83 -13.16 4.87
C PHE A 86 -9.26 -13.44 6.30
N ARG A 87 -8.43 -13.08 7.29
CA ARG A 87 -8.81 -13.21 8.70
C ARG A 87 -10.06 -12.39 9.03
N ALA A 88 -10.15 -11.16 8.53
CA ALA A 88 -11.32 -10.32 8.75
C ALA A 88 -12.58 -10.92 8.12
N ALA A 89 -12.49 -11.38 6.86
CA ALA A 89 -13.59 -12.03 6.15
C ALA A 89 -14.14 -13.25 6.92
N LEU A 90 -13.24 -14.15 7.37
CA LEU A 90 -13.65 -15.37 8.09
C LEU A 90 -14.19 -15.13 9.51
N ILE A 91 -13.78 -14.04 10.15
CA ILE A 91 -14.27 -13.67 11.50
C ILE A 91 -15.64 -12.99 11.41
N GLU A 92 -15.81 -12.04 10.48
CA GLU A 92 -17.04 -11.26 10.36
C GLU A 92 -18.13 -12.01 9.59
N ASN A 93 -17.74 -12.87 8.64
CA ASN A 93 -18.65 -13.67 7.84
C ASN A 93 -18.19 -15.14 7.77
N VAL A 94 -18.63 -15.94 8.74
CA VAL A 94 -18.24 -17.36 8.89
C VAL A 94 -18.67 -18.23 7.69
N ASN A 95 -19.70 -17.82 6.96
CA ASN A 95 -20.22 -18.55 5.79
C ASN A 95 -19.65 -18.04 4.47
N PHE A 96 -18.72 -17.08 4.50
CA PHE A 96 -18.10 -16.55 3.29
C PHE A 96 -17.24 -17.62 2.61
N SER A 97 -17.62 -17.99 1.39
CA SER A 97 -16.84 -18.89 0.55
C SER A 97 -15.82 -18.10 -0.26
N LEU A 98 -14.56 -18.51 -0.19
CA LEU A 98 -13.50 -17.97 -1.06
C LEU A 98 -13.53 -18.58 -2.46
N ASP A 99 -14.21 -19.72 -2.64
CA ASP A 99 -14.26 -20.46 -3.90
C ASP A 99 -15.08 -19.71 -4.96
N ASP A 100 -15.99 -18.83 -4.54
CA ASP A 100 -16.82 -18.00 -5.42
C ASP A 100 -16.12 -16.69 -5.85
N VAL A 101 -14.85 -16.50 -5.49
CA VAL A 101 -14.10 -15.27 -5.75
C VAL A 101 -13.04 -15.51 -6.83
N ASP A 102 -13.21 -14.88 -7.99
CA ASP A 102 -12.22 -14.95 -9.07
C ASP A 102 -10.95 -14.13 -8.80
N LEU A 103 -11.09 -12.99 -8.11
CA LEU A 103 -10.03 -12.00 -7.98
C LEU A 103 -10.04 -11.31 -6.61
N VAL A 104 -8.93 -11.42 -5.89
CA VAL A 104 -8.67 -10.66 -4.65
C VAL A 104 -7.55 -9.65 -4.92
N THR A 105 -7.84 -8.37 -4.73
CA THR A 105 -6.85 -7.30 -4.94
C THR A 105 -7.13 -6.11 -4.02
N ASP A 106 -6.14 -5.23 -3.87
CA ASP A 106 -6.32 -3.94 -3.23
C ASP A 106 -6.63 -2.82 -4.24
N ARG A 107 -7.06 -1.68 -3.69
CA ARG A 107 -7.36 -0.47 -4.46
C ARG A 107 -6.13 0.06 -5.22
N ASN A 108 -4.91 -0.08 -4.68
CA ASN A 108 -3.70 0.47 -5.32
C ASN A 108 -3.34 -0.28 -6.59
N ASN A 109 -3.44 -1.60 -6.59
CA ASN A 109 -3.21 -2.43 -7.76
C ASN A 109 -4.18 -2.07 -8.90
N ILE A 110 -5.47 -1.90 -8.60
CA ILE A 110 -6.46 -1.43 -9.59
C ILE A 110 -6.06 -0.05 -10.14
N ARG A 111 -5.62 0.89 -9.29
CA ARG A 111 -5.16 2.21 -9.75
C ARG A 111 -3.93 2.13 -10.64
N LYS A 112 -2.97 1.24 -10.36
CA LYS A 112 -1.79 1.01 -11.19
C LYS A 112 -2.18 0.48 -12.58
N LEU A 113 -3.04 -0.53 -12.61
CA LEU A 113 -3.57 -1.10 -13.87
C LEU A 113 -4.37 -0.07 -14.67
N LEU A 114 -5.20 0.73 -14.01
CA LEU A 114 -5.97 1.78 -14.67
C LEU A 114 -5.06 2.84 -15.29
N ARG A 115 -4.04 3.31 -14.55
CA ARG A 115 -3.06 4.28 -15.07
C ARG A 115 -2.29 3.74 -16.27
N PHE A 116 -1.90 2.47 -16.21
CA PHE A 116 -1.27 1.78 -17.32
C PHE A 116 -2.17 1.76 -18.57
N ALA A 117 -3.43 1.36 -18.42
CA ALA A 117 -4.40 1.28 -19.51
C ALA A 117 -4.71 2.67 -20.11
N GLN A 118 -4.72 3.72 -19.27
CA GLN A 118 -4.99 5.09 -19.70
C GLN A 118 -3.75 5.84 -20.23
N ALA A 119 -2.56 5.22 -20.17
CA ALA A 119 -1.29 5.89 -20.48
C ALA A 119 -1.10 7.21 -19.68
N SER A 120 -1.58 7.26 -18.43
CA SER A 120 -1.56 8.47 -17.60
C SER A 120 -0.37 8.55 -16.63
N SER A 121 0.49 7.53 -16.62
CA SER A 121 1.75 7.50 -15.87
C SER A 121 2.73 6.53 -16.52
N ASP A 122 4.01 6.86 -16.45
CA ASP A 122 5.13 6.01 -16.86
C ASP A 122 5.82 5.32 -15.66
N ASP A 123 5.17 5.37 -14.48
CA ASP A 123 5.70 4.74 -13.27
C ASP A 123 5.75 3.22 -13.45
N HIS A 124 6.93 2.65 -13.19
CA HIS A 124 7.06 1.20 -13.08
C HIS A 124 6.32 0.70 -11.84
N PHE A 125 5.57 -0.38 -12.00
CA PHE A 125 4.93 -1.06 -10.88
C PHE A 125 5.08 -2.57 -11.01
N ARG A 126 5.00 -3.25 -9.87
CA ARG A 126 4.97 -4.70 -9.77
C ARG A 126 3.76 -5.13 -8.95
N ILE A 127 3.10 -6.17 -9.42
CA ILE A 127 2.02 -6.86 -8.71
C ILE A 127 2.42 -8.34 -8.71
N ARG A 128 2.39 -8.97 -7.54
CA ARG A 128 2.59 -10.42 -7.43
C ARG A 128 1.24 -11.09 -7.59
N ILE A 129 1.16 -12.08 -8.47
CA ILE A 129 -0.05 -12.84 -8.73
C ILE A 129 0.19 -14.28 -8.27
N GLU A 130 -0.68 -14.79 -7.43
CA GLU A 130 -0.69 -16.17 -6.95
C GLU A 130 -2.07 -16.74 -7.27
N ILE A 131 -2.12 -17.91 -7.92
CA ILE A 131 -3.38 -18.62 -8.18
C ILE A 131 -3.59 -19.60 -7.03
N VAL A 132 -4.75 -19.54 -6.39
CA VAL A 132 -5.14 -20.40 -5.27
C VAL A 132 -6.40 -21.16 -5.66
N GLY A 133 -6.45 -22.45 -5.32
CA GLY A 133 -7.52 -23.33 -5.79
C GLY A 133 -7.45 -23.53 -7.30
N GLU A 134 -8.61 -23.55 -7.96
CA GLU A 134 -8.70 -23.74 -9.41
C GLU A 134 -8.61 -22.41 -10.20
N THR A 135 -9.18 -21.33 -9.68
CA THR A 135 -9.39 -20.08 -10.45
C THR A 135 -9.05 -18.79 -9.72
N THR A 136 -9.03 -18.76 -8.39
CA THR A 136 -8.89 -17.51 -7.63
C THR A 136 -7.50 -16.90 -7.77
N ALA A 137 -7.44 -15.69 -8.32
CA ALA A 137 -6.21 -14.92 -8.46
C ALA A 137 -6.03 -13.94 -7.30
N LEU A 138 -4.89 -14.04 -6.60
CA LEU A 138 -4.49 -13.13 -5.53
C LEU A 138 -3.47 -12.12 -6.05
N LEU A 139 -3.87 -10.85 -6.17
CA LEU A 139 -3.01 -9.76 -6.58
C LEU A 139 -2.44 -9.06 -5.35
N THR A 140 -1.26 -9.51 -4.91
CA THR A 140 -0.53 -8.88 -3.81
C THR A 140 0.25 -7.67 -4.33
N ARG A 141 0.00 -6.51 -3.71
CA ARG A 141 0.74 -5.29 -3.98
C ARG A 141 2.22 -5.48 -3.66
N VAL A 142 3.10 -5.01 -4.55
CA VAL A 142 4.53 -4.99 -4.30
C VAL A 142 5.05 -3.57 -4.40
N GLU A 143 5.71 -3.13 -3.34
CA GLU A 143 6.34 -1.81 -3.24
C GLU A 143 7.83 -1.95 -2.91
N PRO A 144 8.69 -1.06 -3.42
CA PRO A 144 10.11 -1.03 -3.03
C PRO A 144 10.30 -0.73 -1.55
N LYS A 145 9.38 0.03 -0.96
CA LYS A 145 9.34 0.38 0.46
C LYS A 145 7.90 0.30 0.94
N THR A 146 7.71 -0.18 2.16
CA THR A 146 6.39 -0.25 2.79
C THR A 146 6.12 0.96 3.70
N THR A 147 7.16 1.74 4.01
CA THR A 147 7.11 2.97 4.82
C THR A 147 8.00 4.08 4.25
N LEU A 148 7.63 5.33 4.51
CA LEU A 148 8.43 6.52 4.24
C LEU A 148 8.64 7.31 5.53
N ALA A 149 9.88 7.72 5.78
CA ALA A 149 10.18 8.72 6.79
C ALA A 149 9.92 10.12 6.21
N VAL A 150 9.03 10.87 6.86
CA VAL A 150 8.72 12.26 6.54
C VAL A 150 9.43 13.13 7.57
N CYS A 151 10.34 13.97 7.09
CA CYS A 151 11.06 14.93 7.91
C CYS A 151 10.44 16.32 7.81
N ARG A 152 10.46 17.07 8.93
CA ARG A 152 10.15 18.49 8.90
C ARG A 152 11.14 19.20 8.00
N LEU A 153 10.67 19.83 6.92
CA LEU A 153 11.49 20.77 6.18
C LEU A 153 11.73 21.99 7.08
N ILE A 154 12.89 22.03 7.74
CA ILE A 154 13.40 23.22 8.42
C ILE A 154 13.72 24.22 7.30
N SER A 155 12.97 25.32 7.23
CA SER A 155 13.03 26.48 6.33
C SER A 155 13.95 26.42 5.09
N LYS A 156 13.42 26.82 3.93
CA LYS A 156 14.10 26.88 2.61
C LYS A 156 15.54 27.48 2.62
N SER A 157 15.88 28.32 3.60
CA SER A 157 17.20 28.91 3.82
C SER A 157 18.33 27.92 4.18
N ARG A 158 18.03 26.69 4.66
CA ARG A 158 19.08 25.68 4.96
C ARG A 158 19.29 24.61 3.87
N CYS A 159 18.41 24.53 2.87
CA CYS A 159 18.54 23.56 1.76
C CYS A 159 19.74 23.81 0.83
N ALA A 160 20.37 24.99 0.86
CA ALA A 160 21.56 25.26 0.06
C ALA A 160 22.78 24.42 0.51
N ALA A 161 22.83 24.00 1.78
CA ALA A 161 23.97 23.24 2.32
C ALA A 161 23.91 21.73 1.99
N LEU A 162 22.75 21.19 1.59
CA LEU A 162 22.59 19.76 1.28
C LEU A 162 23.05 19.38 -0.14
N ARG A 163 23.36 20.35 -1.02
CA ARG A 163 23.87 20.09 -2.38
C ARG A 163 25.39 20.09 -2.51
N SER A 164 26.15 20.45 -1.46
CA SER A 164 27.60 20.65 -1.56
C SER A 164 28.46 19.52 -0.95
N GLY A 165 27.87 18.38 -0.56
CA GLY A 165 28.63 17.19 -0.16
C GLY A 165 29.59 17.37 1.01
N ARG A 166 29.45 18.42 1.82
CA ARG A 166 30.34 18.71 2.95
C ARG A 166 29.61 18.45 4.26
N TRP A 167 29.68 17.21 4.73
CA TRP A 167 29.21 16.83 6.06
C TRP A 167 30.07 17.53 7.12
N ARG A 168 29.41 18.18 8.08
CA ARG A 168 30.04 18.57 9.34
C ARG A 168 29.28 17.88 10.46
N VAL A 169 29.98 17.00 11.17
CA VAL A 169 29.47 16.30 12.35
C VAL A 169 29.11 17.35 13.40
N VAL A 170 27.87 17.31 13.89
CA VAL A 170 27.47 18.05 15.09
C VAL A 170 27.61 17.07 16.25
N PRO A 171 28.51 17.30 17.22
CA PRO A 171 28.78 16.35 18.29
C PRO A 171 27.74 16.52 19.41
N SER A 172 26.54 16.01 19.19
CA SER A 172 25.67 15.53 20.27
C SER A 172 24.67 14.55 19.65
N TRP A 173 24.27 13.55 20.43
CA TRP A 173 23.63 12.28 20.02
C TRP A 173 24.63 11.11 19.88
N LYS A 174 24.76 10.41 21.01
CA LYS A 174 25.44 9.12 21.16
C LYS A 174 24.54 7.99 20.64
N GLY A 175 25.16 7.00 19.98
CA GLY A 175 24.67 5.63 19.74
C GLY A 175 23.85 5.47 18.44
N PHE A 176 24.08 4.51 17.54
CA PHE A 176 24.88 3.27 17.52
C PHE A 176 25.22 2.95 16.04
N PHE A 177 26.34 2.26 15.79
CA PHE A 177 26.94 1.94 14.48
C PHE A 177 26.39 0.67 13.80
N SER A 178 26.74 0.52 12.50
CA SER A 178 27.06 -0.71 11.72
C SER A 178 26.27 -0.76 10.38
N ALA A 179 26.84 -1.01 9.20
CA ALA A 179 27.86 -2.02 8.89
C ALA A 179 28.82 -1.64 7.75
N THR A 180 30.01 -2.24 7.86
CA THR A 180 30.94 -2.74 6.81
C THR A 180 30.19 -3.43 5.65
N GLU A 181 30.66 -3.49 4.40
CA GLU A 181 32.00 -3.43 3.79
C GLU A 181 31.93 -2.59 2.50
#